data_AF-A0A939X6G7-F1
#
_entry.id   AF-A0A939X6G7-F1
#
_cell.length_a   1.000
_cell.length_b   1.000
_cell.length_c   1.000
_cell.angle_alpha   90.00
_cell.angle_beta   90.00
_cell.angle_gamma   90.00
#
_symmetry.space_group_name_H-M   'P 1'
#
loop_
_entity.id
_entity.type
_entity.pdbx_description
1 polymer ?
#
loop_
_entity_poly.entity_id
_entity_poly.type
_entity_poly.pdbx_seq_one_letter_code
_entity_poly.pdbx_strand_id
1 'polypeptide(L)' 'MYGGDESAVRLYSSPARINIIGEHIDYNGGKVFPASINR' A
#
# COMPACT_ATOMS: atom_id res chain seq x y z
N MET A 1 2.20 21.25 -16.05
CA MET A 1 2.97 20.06 -16.45
C MET A 1 4.33 20.20 -15.79
N TYR A 2 4.75 19.22 -14.98
CA TYR A 2 5.89 19.36 -14.05
C TYR A 2 7.18 19.70 -14.83
N GLY A 3 7.68 20.92 -14.69
CA GLY A 3 8.79 21.49 -15.47
C GLY A 3 10.19 21.09 -14.98
N GLY A 4 10.38 19.81 -14.65
CA GLY A 4 11.65 19.25 -14.16
C GLY A 4 12.36 18.40 -15.21
N ASP A 5 13.67 18.24 -15.06
CA ASP A 5 14.52 17.40 -15.91
C ASP A 5 14.06 15.93 -15.88
N GLU A 6 13.95 15.29 -17.05
CA GLU A 6 13.52 13.88 -17.18
C GLU A 6 14.44 12.91 -16.40
N SER A 7 15.71 13.27 -16.24
CA SER A 7 16.68 12.48 -15.47
C SER A 7 16.45 12.50 -13.95
N ALA A 8 15.61 13.42 -13.44
CA ALA A 8 15.28 13.54 -12.03
C ALA A 8 14.05 12.73 -11.60
N VAL A 9 13.38 12.05 -12.54
CA VAL A 9 12.18 11.25 -12.25
C VAL A 9 12.54 10.00 -11.43
N ARG A 10 11.88 9.84 -10.28
CA ARG A 10 12.01 8.64 -9.42
C ARG A 10 10.72 7.84 -9.45
N LEU A 11 10.85 6.53 -9.61
CA LEU A 11 9.74 5.58 -9.53
C LEU A 11 9.56 5.11 -8.08
N TYR A 12 8.33 5.18 -7.59
CA TYR A 12 7.93 4.64 -6.30
C TYR A 12 6.75 3.69 -6.52
N SER A 13 6.75 2.58 -5.79
CA SER A 13 5.66 1.60 -5.80
C SER A 13 5.05 1.46 -4.40
N SER A 14 3.72 1.50 -4.32
CA SER A 14 2.98 1.23 -3.09
C SER A 14 1.93 0.15 -3.39
N PRO A 15 2.19 -1.13 -3.07
CA PRO A 15 1.25 -2.21 -3.36
C PRO A 15 -0.03 -2.02 -2.53
N ALA A 16 -1.16 -2.42 -3.11
CA ALA A 16 -2.38 -2.59 -2.34
C ALA A 16 -2.26 -3.81 -1.41
N ARG A 17 -3.17 -3.89 -0.43
CA ARG A 17 -3.27 -5.04 0.48
C ARG A 17 -4.67 -5.67 0.43
N ILE A 18 -4.73 -6.93 0.81
CA ILE A 18 -5.96 -7.61 1.25
C ILE A 18 -5.79 -8.04 2.71
N ASN A 19 -6.90 -8.31 3.39
CA ASN A 19 -6.86 -9.04 4.64
C ASN A 19 -7.13 -10.53 4.38
N ILE A 20 -6.31 -11.41 4.95
CA ILE A 20 -6.56 -12.85 4.95
C ILE A 20 -7.63 -13.18 6.01
N ILE A 21 -7.56 -12.51 7.17
CA ILE A 21 -8.53 -12.58 8.27
C ILE A 21 -8.43 -11.34 9.16
N GLY A 22 -9.50 -11.05 9.93
CA GLY A 22 -9.54 -9.95 10.88
C GLY A 22 -10.17 -8.67 10.33
N GLU A 23 -11.29 -8.79 9.61
CA GLU A 23 -12.06 -7.62 9.18
C GLU A 23 -12.76 -6.93 10.36
N HIS A 24 -12.88 -5.60 10.30
CA HIS A 24 -13.64 -4.78 11.26
C HIS A 24 -13.13 -4.80 12.72
N ILE A 25 -11.89 -5.24 12.96
CA ILE A 25 -11.32 -5.28 14.31
C ILE A 25 -10.06 -4.43 14.46
N ASP A 26 -9.49 -3.94 13.37
CA ASP A 26 -8.32 -3.06 13.38
C ASP A 26 -8.58 -1.76 14.16
N TYR A 27 -9.76 -1.16 13.98
CA TYR A 27 -10.17 0.04 14.74
C TYR A 27 -10.57 -0.24 16.20
N ASN A 28 -10.63 -1.51 16.60
CA ASN A 28 -10.92 -1.94 17.98
C ASN A 28 -9.66 -2.49 18.70
N GLY A 29 -8.47 -2.33 18.12
CA GLY A 29 -7.23 -2.87 18.69
C GLY A 29 -7.05 -4.39 18.50
N GLY A 30 -7.87 -5.00 17.64
CA GLY A 30 -7.77 -6.40 17.26
C GLY A 30 -6.57 -6.67 16.35
N LYS A 31 -6.04 -7.89 16.41
CA LYS A 31 -4.97 -8.33 15.50
C LYS A 31 -5.55 -8.69 14.13
N VAL A 32 -4.94 -8.17 13.08
CA VAL A 32 -5.29 -8.47 11.68
C VAL A 32 -4.17 -9.25 11.00
N PHE A 33 -4.52 -10.01 9.95
CA PHE A 33 -3.53 -10.72 9.14
C PHE A 33 -3.59 -10.26 7.67
N PRO A 34 -2.97 -9.11 7.32
CA PRO A 34 -2.96 -8.58 5.98
C PRO A 34 -1.83 -9.17 5.12
N ALA A 35 -2.01 -9.13 3.80
CA ALA A 35 -0.97 -9.44 2.82
C ALA A 35 -0.97 -8.40 1.70
N SER A 36 0.23 -8.06 1.21
CA SER A 36 0.38 -7.22 0.02
C SER A 36 0.08 -8.02 -1.24
N ILE A 37 -0.51 -7.38 -2.25
CA ILE A 37 -0.74 -8.00 -3.55
C ILE A 37 0.32 -7.57 -4.56
N ASN A 38 0.86 -8.55 -5.29
CA ASN A 38 1.76 -8.33 -6.42
C ASN A 38 0.96 -8.56 -7.71
N ARG A 39 0.55 -7.48 -8.38
CA ARG A 39 -0.21 -7.52 -9.64
C ARG A 39 0.46 -6.65 -10.68
#